data_AF-A0A7S3PB90-F1
#
_entry.id   AF-A0A7S3PB90-F1
#
_cell.length_a   1.000
_cell.length_b   1.000
_cell.length_c   1.000
_cell.angle_alpha   90.00
_cell.angle_beta   90.00
_cell.angle_gamma   90.00
#
_symmetry.space_group_name_H-M   'P 1'
#
loop_
_entity.id
_entity.type
_entity.pdbx_description
1 polymer ?
#
loop_
_entity_poly.entity_id
_entity_poly.type
_entity_poly.pdbx_seq_one_letter_code
_entity_poly.pdbx_strand_id
1 'polypeptide(L)'
;VYSLYDPDDATVRQDHWHTCMHVLETSFDATPNQTWTIQARHDDYSIQVSLLPADPVPAVKRERNETAPVSTYLSPSRVCQMNQCTRRRALEQGVKDELERDKSPTAVLD
;
A
#
# COMPACT_ATOMS: atom_id res chain seq x y z
N VAL A 1 16.02 -31.61 -4.16
CA VAL A 1 15.87 -30.15 -3.92
C VAL A 1 17.15 -29.71 -3.22
N TYR A 2 18.09 -29.13 -3.97
CA TYR A 2 19.33 -28.64 -3.39
C TYR A 2 19.11 -27.20 -2.95
N SER A 3 19.04 -27.00 -1.63
CA SER A 3 19.08 -25.68 -1.00
C SER A 3 20.56 -25.30 -0.90
N LEU A 4 20.94 -24.24 -1.59
CA LEU A 4 22.21 -23.54 -1.36
C LEU A 4 22.08 -22.85 -0.01
N TYR A 5 22.45 -23.55 1.07
CA TYR A 5 22.52 -22.97 2.40
C TYR A 5 23.83 -22.17 2.51
N ASP A 6 23.71 -20.86 2.70
CA ASP A 6 24.74 -20.06 3.33
C ASP A 6 24.54 -20.18 4.85
N PRO A 7 25.47 -20.79 5.60
CA PRO A 7 25.31 -21.02 7.03
C PRO A 7 25.31 -19.72 7.87
N ASP A 8 25.74 -18.60 7.28
CA ASP A 8 25.78 -17.29 7.95
C ASP A 8 24.53 -16.43 7.67
N ASP A 9 23.67 -16.83 6.72
CA ASP A 9 22.41 -16.16 6.41
C ASP A 9 21.26 -16.83 7.17
N ALA A 10 21.01 -16.35 8.39
CA ALA A 10 19.93 -16.82 9.25
C ALA A 10 18.51 -16.50 8.72
N THR A 11 18.38 -15.98 7.50
CA THR A 11 17.08 -15.77 6.84
C THR A 11 16.64 -17.03 6.09
N VAL A 12 16.24 -18.06 6.85
CA VAL A 12 15.58 -19.22 6.27
C VAL A 12 14.25 -18.76 5.66
N ARG A 13 14.18 -18.72 4.34
CA ARG A 13 12.93 -18.41 3.62
C ARG A 13 11.89 -19.47 3.95
N GLN A 14 10.80 -19.04 4.58
CA GLN A 14 9.67 -19.89 4.90
C GLN A 14 8.41 -19.29 4.28
N ASP A 15 7.82 -19.95 3.28
CA ASP A 15 6.64 -19.42 2.56
C ASP A 15 5.34 -19.43 3.41
N HIS A 16 5.39 -19.83 4.68
CA HIS A 16 4.25 -19.79 5.60
C HIS A 16 4.40 -18.74 6.70
N TRP A 17 5.60 -18.15 6.85
CA TRP A 17 5.87 -17.03 7.75
C TRP A 17 6.32 -15.83 6.93
N HIS A 18 5.63 -14.71 7.09
CA HIS A 18 5.92 -13.50 6.33
C HIS A 18 5.96 -12.29 7.26
N THR A 19 6.62 -11.24 6.78
CA THR A 19 6.55 -9.92 7.40
C THR A 19 5.23 -9.25 7.06
N CYS A 20 4.67 -8.51 8.02
CA CYS A 20 3.43 -7.76 7.85
C CYS A 20 3.73 -6.27 7.64
N MET A 21 2.92 -5.62 6.80
CA MET A 21 2.94 -4.18 6.60
C MET A 21 1.66 -3.57 7.17
N HIS A 22 1.78 -2.74 8.20
CA HIS A 22 0.67 -1.96 8.75
C HIS A 22 0.74 -0.53 8.21
N VAL A 23 -0.39 -0.01 7.74
CA VAL A 23 -0.52 1.37 7.26
C VAL A 23 -1.16 2.20 8.36
N LEU A 24 -0.55 3.32 8.72
CA LEU A 24 -1.11 4.27 9.68
C LEU A 24 -2.30 5.01 9.05
N GLU A 25 -3.36 5.25 9.83
CA GLU A 25 -4.58 5.94 9.38
C GLU A 25 -4.30 7.37 8.90
N THR A 26 -3.32 8.04 9.51
CA THR A 26 -2.91 9.40 9.19
C THR A 26 -1.45 9.44 8.74
N SER A 27 -1.19 10.06 7.59
CA SER A 27 0.17 10.41 7.19
C SER A 27 0.73 11.48 8.13
N PHE A 28 2.01 11.37 8.45
CA PHE A 28 2.72 12.39 9.22
C PHE A 28 4.13 12.54 8.67
N ASP A 29 4.67 13.76 8.76
CA ASP A 29 6.03 14.04 8.34
C ASP A 29 6.99 13.80 9.50
N ALA A 30 7.80 12.76 9.35
CA ALA A 30 8.83 12.38 10.29
C ALA A 30 10.01 13.37 10.25
N THR A 31 10.13 14.23 11.27
CA THR A 31 11.29 15.13 11.49
C THR A 31 12.47 14.41 12.17
N PRO A 32 13.71 14.52 11.65
CA PRO A 32 14.88 13.95 12.32
C PRO A 32 15.03 14.44 13.77
N ASN A 33 15.49 13.55 14.66
CA ASN A 33 15.72 13.81 16.09
C ASN A 33 14.46 14.17 16.90
N GLN A 34 13.26 13.99 16.35
CA GLN A 34 12.02 14.07 17.11
C GLN A 34 11.59 12.68 17.59
N THR A 35 11.11 12.59 18.83
CA THR A 35 10.50 11.35 19.35
C THR A 35 9.03 11.30 18.98
N TRP A 36 8.58 10.17 18.45
CA TRP A 36 7.17 9.86 18.24
C TRP A 36 6.79 8.62 19.02
N THR A 37 5.52 8.57 19.41
CA THR A 37 4.97 7.41 20.10
C THR A 37 4.01 6.68 19.16
N ILE A 38 4.37 5.44 18.82
CA ILE A 38 3.53 4.53 18.07
C ILE A 38 2.90 3.57 19.07
N GLN A 39 1.58 3.42 19.00
CA GLN A 39 0.83 2.46 19.81
C GLN A 39 0.42 1.27 18.95
N ALA A 40 0.88 0.08 19.34
CA ALA A 40 0.33 -1.19 18.87
C ALA A 40 -0.75 -1.66 19.84
N ARG A 41 -1.93 -1.97 19.32
CA ARG A 41 -3.05 -2.59 20.04
C ARG A 41 -3.31 -3.96 19.44
N HIS A 42 -3.74 -4.91 20.24
CA HIS A 42 -4.12 -6.21 19.74
C HIS A 42 -5.38 -6.72 20.43
N ASP A 43 -6.12 -7.58 19.74
CA ASP A 43 -7.09 -8.49 20.33
C ASP A 43 -6.55 -9.93 20.23
N ASP A 44 -7.43 -10.92 20.34
CA ASP A 44 -7.04 -12.34 20.28
C ASP A 44 -6.51 -12.77 18.89
N TYR A 45 -6.76 -11.98 17.83
CA TYR A 45 -6.52 -12.40 16.44
C TYR A 45 -5.86 -11.34 15.54
N SER A 46 -5.71 -10.10 16.00
CA SER A 46 -5.30 -8.99 15.16
C SER A 46 -4.43 -7.99 15.89
N ILE A 47 -3.64 -7.25 15.13
CA ILE A 47 -2.83 -6.14 15.60
C ILE A 47 -3.19 -4.89 14.79
N GLN A 48 -3.45 -3.79 15.47
CA GLN A 48 -3.66 -2.46 14.89
C GLN A 48 -2.58 -1.51 15.39
N VAL A 49 -2.07 -0.67 14.49
CA VAL A 49 -1.01 0.30 14.80
C VAL A 49 -1.54 1.71 14.56
N SER A 50 -1.28 2.61 15.51
CA SER A 50 -1.71 4.01 15.44
C SER A 50 -0.63 4.95 15.96
N LEU A 51 -0.56 6.15 15.41
CA LEU A 51 0.29 7.22 15.94
C LEU A 51 -0.44 7.90 17.12
N LEU A 52 0.25 8.08 18.25
CA LEU A 52 -0.28 8.85 19.36
C LEU A 52 0.16 10.33 19.26
N PRO A 53 -0.71 11.27 19.62
CA PRO A 53 -0.29 12.66 19.81
C PRO A 53 0.77 12.74 20.91
N ALA A 54 1.59 13.80 20.87
CA ALA A 54 2.73 13.99 21.79
C ALA A 54 2.31 14.08 23.27
N ASP A 55 1.04 14.39 23.54
CA ASP A 55 0.50 14.44 24.90
C ASP A 55 0.03 13.06 25.36
N PRO A 56 0.27 12.68 26.63
CA PRO A 56 -0.15 11.40 27.17
C PRO A 56 -1.68 11.33 27.20
N VAL A 57 -2.25 10.61 26.23
CA VAL A 57 -3.69 10.34 26.25
C VAL A 57 -3.94 9.21 27.26
N PRO A 58 -4.82 9.40 28.27
CA PRO A 58 -5.13 8.36 29.24
C PRO A 58 -5.49 7.03 28.57
N ALA A 59 -5.14 5.93 29.24
CA ALA A 59 -5.41 4.57 28.82
C ALA A 59 -6.93 4.29 28.84
N VAL A 60 -7.63 4.81 27.83
CA VAL A 60 -9.03 4.49 27.55
C VAL A 60 -9.03 3.33 26.57
N LYS A 61 -9.88 2.33 26.82
CA LYS A 61 -10.16 1.25 25.86
C LYS A 61 -10.74 1.88 24.60
N ARG A 62 -9.93 2.01 23.56
CA ARG A 62 -10.32 2.57 22.26
C ARG A 62 -10.77 1.43 21.35
N GLU A 63 -12.01 1.53 20.88
CA GLU A 63 -12.61 0.57 19.95
C GLU A 63 -11.94 0.62 18.58
N ARG A 64 -12.07 -0.48 17.81
CA ARG A 64 -11.57 -0.54 16.44
C ARG A 64 -12.35 0.48 15.60
N ASN A 65 -11.63 1.31 14.85
CA ASN A 65 -12.24 2.25 13.91
C ASN A 65 -12.72 1.45 12.68
N GLU A 66 -14.03 1.31 12.51
CA GLU A 66 -14.66 0.53 11.42
C GLU A 66 -15.13 1.39 10.24
N THR A 67 -14.63 2.61 10.09
CA THR A 67 -14.97 3.44 8.92
C THR A 67 -14.42 2.80 7.65
N ALA A 68 -15.31 2.23 6.82
CA ALA A 68 -14.98 1.50 5.60
C ALA A 68 -14.24 2.41 4.59
N PRO A 69 -12.92 2.29 4.44
CA PRO A 69 -12.18 3.06 3.45
C PRO A 69 -12.40 2.44 2.07
N VAL A 70 -12.02 3.14 1.00
CA VAL A 70 -11.97 2.58 -0.36
C VAL A 70 -11.16 1.26 -0.42
N SER A 71 -10.24 1.05 0.53
CA SER A 71 -9.48 -0.19 0.72
C SER A 71 -10.33 -1.42 1.03
N THR A 72 -11.62 -1.27 1.38
CA THR A 72 -12.53 -2.40 1.54
C THR A 72 -12.86 -3.07 0.20
N TYR A 73 -12.80 -2.33 -0.91
CA TYR A 73 -13.18 -2.83 -2.24
C TYR A 73 -11.99 -3.27 -3.10
N LEU A 74 -10.78 -2.83 -2.75
CA LEU A 74 -9.57 -3.03 -3.55
C LEU A 74 -8.50 -3.72 -2.72
N SER A 75 -7.90 -4.78 -3.26
CA SER A 75 -6.73 -5.40 -2.63
C SER A 75 -5.54 -4.42 -2.57
N PRO A 76 -4.59 -4.60 -1.63
CA PRO A 76 -3.40 -3.74 -1.55
C PRO A 76 -2.61 -3.67 -2.86
N SER A 77 -2.49 -4.80 -3.58
CA SER A 77 -1.82 -4.85 -4.88
C SER A 77 -2.54 -4.00 -5.93
N ARG A 78 -3.88 -3.97 -5.89
CA ARG A 78 -4.68 -3.15 -6.81
C ARG A 78 -4.56 -1.66 -6.51
N VAL A 79 -4.55 -1.28 -5.23
CA VAL A 79 -4.30 0.11 -4.81
C VAL A 79 -2.92 0.57 -5.31
N CYS A 80 -1.89 -0.27 -5.14
CA CYS A 80 -0.55 0.01 -5.65
C CYS A 80 -0.55 0.24 -7.18
N GLN A 81 -1.20 -0.63 -7.94
CA GLN A 81 -1.31 -0.49 -9.40
C GLN A 81 -1.99 0.82 -9.84
N MET A 82 -3.05 1.24 -9.14
CA MET A 82 -3.76 2.49 -9.47
C MET A 82 -2.89 3.73 -9.22
N ASN A 83 -1.96 3.65 -8.26
CA ASN A 83 -1.01 4.71 -7.96
C ASN A 83 0.21 4.73 -8.89
N GLN A 84 0.34 3.77 -9.82
CA GLN A 84 1.44 3.74 -10.80
C GLN A 84 1.26 4.81 -11.89
N CYS A 85 1.86 5.97 -11.67
CA CYS A 85 1.76 7.13 -12.59
C CYS A 85 2.26 6.82 -14.01
N THR A 86 3.33 6.04 -14.15
CA THR A 86 3.88 5.64 -15.47
C THR A 86 2.90 4.78 -16.25
N ARG A 87 2.30 3.77 -15.59
CA ARG A 87 1.25 2.92 -16.16
C ARG A 87 0.06 3.76 -16.61
N ARG A 88 -0.40 4.69 -15.77
CA ARG A 88 -1.51 5.59 -16.10
C ARG A 88 -1.21 6.42 -17.35
N ARG A 89 -0.06 7.09 -17.40
CA ARG A 89 0.35 7.92 -18.55
C ARG A 89 0.45 7.12 -19.84
N ALA A 90 1.02 5.91 -19.79
CA ALA A 90 1.13 5.05 -20.96
C ALA A 90 -0.25 4.63 -21.50
N LEU A 91 -1.19 4.32 -20.61
CA LEU A 91 -2.57 4.00 -20.98
C LEU A 91 -3.27 5.22 -21.60
N GLU A 92 -3.16 6.39 -20.97
CA GLU A 92 -3.73 7.64 -21.47
C GLU A 92 -3.21 7.97 -22.87
N GLN A 93 -1.91 7.82 -23.10
CA GLN A 93 -1.30 8.04 -24.41
C GLN A 93 -1.80 7.03 -25.44
N GLY A 94 -1.82 5.73 -25.12
CA GLY A 94 -2.30 4.71 -26.07
C GLY A 94 -3.78 4.88 -26.44
N VAL A 95 -4.62 5.27 -25.48
CA VAL A 95 -6.03 5.61 -25.77
C VAL A 95 -6.12 6.82 -26.69
N LYS A 96 -5.31 7.85 -26.45
CA LYS A 96 -5.27 9.04 -27.30
C LYS A 96 -4.83 8.71 -28.72
N ASP A 97 -3.77 7.92 -28.87
CA ASP A 97 -3.22 7.53 -30.17
C ASP A 97 -4.26 6.78 -31.02
N GLU A 98 -5.01 5.84 -30.41
CA GLU A 98 -6.03 5.08 -31.11
C GLU A 98 -7.23 5.96 -31.51
N LEU A 99 -7.67 6.86 -30.63
CA LEU A 99 -8.74 7.82 -30.92
C LEU A 99 -8.36 8.83 -32.00
N GLU A 100 -7.08 9.15 -32.16
CA GLU A 100 -6.58 10.02 -33.23
C GLU A 100 -6.43 9.25 -34.55
N ARG A 101 -6.09 7.97 -34.49
CA ARG A 101 -6.03 7.08 -35.66
C ARG A 101 -7.38 6.98 -36.37
N ASP A 102 -8.47 6.79 -35.62
CA ASP A 102 -9.83 6.68 -36.14
C ASP A 102 -10.39 7.99 -36.75
N LYS A 103 -9.76 9.14 -36.47
CA LYS A 103 -10.11 10.43 -37.09
C LYS A 103 -9.44 10.65 -38.44
N SER A 104 -8.52 9.77 -38.85
CA SER A 104 -7.92 9.83 -40.17
C SER A 104 -9.00 9.49 -41.20
N PRO A 105 -9.36 10.41 -42.12
CA PRO A 105 -10.40 10.14 -43.10
C PRO A 105 -9.96 8.91 -43.90
N THR A 106 -10.81 7.89 -43.90
CA THR A 106 -10.70 6.81 -44.89
C THR A 106 -10.74 7.52 -46.24
N ALA A 107 -9.59 7.59 -46.90
CA ALA A 107 -9.50 8.16 -48.23
C ALA A 107 -10.45 7.33 -49.11
N VAL A 108 -11.61 7.90 -49.39
CA VAL A 108 -12.52 7.39 -50.40
C VAL A 108 -11.72 7.52 -51.69
N LEU A 109 -11.20 6.39 -52.15
CA LEU A 109 -10.59 6.27 -53.47
C LEU A 109 -11.75 6.39 -54.47
N ASP A 110 -11.88 7.57 -55.06
CA ASP A 110 -12.70 7.82 -56.26
C ASP A 110 -12.15 7.06 -57.48
#